data_AF-X1N7S2-F1
#
_entry.id   AF-X1N7S2-F1
#
_cell.length_a   1.000
_cell.length_b   1.000
_cell.length_c   1.000
_cell.angle_alpha   90.00
_cell.angle_beta   90.00
_cell.angle_gamma   90.00
#
_symmetry.space_group_name_H-M   'P 1'
#
loop_
_entity.id
_entity.type
_entity.pdbx_description
1 polymer ?
#
loop_
_entity_poly.entity_id
_entity_poly.type
_entity_poly.pdbx_seq_one_letter_code
_entity_poly.pdbx_strand_id
1 'polypeptide(L)'
;MNPNKTKKKNIALVHYSYPPVIGGVEFIMEAHAKQFAQAGHQVKIITGVGRSVEANISIHRIKDFSTDSEETEIVQEELRNGFL
;
A
#
# COMPACT_ATOMS: atom_id res chain seq x y z
N MET A 1 15.48 16.99 -27.41
CA MET A 1 14.39 16.29 -26.70
C MET A 1 14.56 14.79 -26.95
N ASN A 2 14.77 14.02 -25.88
CA ASN A 2 15.07 12.58 -25.99
C ASN A 2 13.76 11.81 -26.30
N PRO A 3 13.70 10.99 -27.37
CA PRO A 3 12.46 10.35 -27.85
C PRO A 3 11.93 9.23 -26.95
N ASN A 4 12.58 8.92 -25.83
CA ASN A 4 12.10 7.93 -24.86
C ASN A 4 10.98 8.54 -23.98
N LYS A 5 9.90 8.96 -24.63
CA LYS A 5 8.63 9.32 -24.01
C LYS A 5 8.19 8.10 -23.20
N THR A 6 8.24 8.18 -21.87
CA THR A 6 7.94 7.07 -20.97
C THR A 6 6.54 6.52 -21.30
N LYS A 7 6.48 5.34 -21.91
CA LYS A 7 5.22 4.66 -22.22
C LYS A 7 4.40 4.56 -20.94
N LYS A 8 3.14 5.01 -20.97
CA LYS A 8 2.22 4.89 -19.84
C LYS A 8 2.13 3.41 -19.43
N LYS A 9 2.41 3.12 -18.14
CA LYS A 9 2.30 1.79 -17.55
C LYS A 9 1.17 1.73 -16.53
N ASN A 10 0.74 0.50 -16.25
CA ASN A 10 -0.09 0.18 -15.09
C ASN A 10 0.84 -0.36 -14.00
N ILE A 11 0.80 0.26 -12.82
CA ILE A 11 1.68 -0.06 -11.70
C ILE A 11 0.80 -0.44 -10.51
N ALA A 12 1.04 -1.62 -9.95
CA ALA A 12 0.42 -2.05 -8.70
C ALA A 12 1.46 -1.97 -7.57
N LEU A 13 1.12 -1.29 -6.49
CA LEU A 13 1.91 -1.26 -5.26
C LEU A 13 1.16 -2.04 -4.20
N VAL A 14 1.84 -2.95 -3.52
CA VAL A 14 1.24 -3.91 -2.59
C VAL A 14 1.87 -3.75 -1.23
N HIS A 15 1.07 -3.47 -0.20
CA HIS A 15 1.52 -3.40 1.18
C HIS A 15 0.35 -3.61 2.14
N TYR A 16 0.58 -4.21 3.30
CA TYR A 16 -0.48 -4.60 4.24
C TYR A 16 -1.31 -3.39 4.72
N SER A 17 -0.68 -2.22 4.79
CA SER A 17 -1.34 -0.95 5.07
C SER A 17 -0.92 0.17 4.10
N TYR A 18 -1.66 1.27 4.10
CA TYR A 18 -1.42 2.48 3.32
C TYR A 18 -2.00 3.67 4.10
N PRO A 19 -1.63 4.94 3.82
CA PRO A 19 -2.26 6.08 4.49
C PRO A 19 -3.79 5.98 4.53
N PRO A 20 -4.44 6.39 5.64
CA PRO A 20 -3.91 7.22 6.72
C PRO A 20 -3.24 6.43 7.86
N VAL A 21 -3.00 5.12 7.70
CA VAL A 21 -2.23 4.36 8.69
C VAL A 21 -0.84 5.02 8.80
N ILE A 22 -0.48 5.45 10.01
CA ILE A 22 0.77 6.16 10.25
C ILE A 22 1.85 5.11 10.54
N GLY A 23 2.79 5.01 9.60
CA GLY A 23 4.01 4.23 9.76
C GLY A 23 5.06 4.65 8.75
N GLY A 24 6.29 4.18 8.94
CA GLY A 24 7.43 4.60 8.11
C GLY A 24 7.30 4.18 6.65
N VAL A 25 6.84 2.95 6.39
CA VAL A 25 6.73 2.40 5.04
C VAL A 25 5.55 3.02 4.28
N GLU A 26 4.46 3.35 4.98
CA GLU A 26 3.24 3.91 4.42
C GLU A 26 3.50 5.26 3.73
N PHE A 27 4.38 6.09 4.31
CA PHE A 27 4.82 7.33 3.68
C PHE A 27 5.66 7.12 2.42
N ILE A 28 6.52 6.08 2.41
CA ILE A 28 7.32 5.73 1.23
C ILE A 28 6.41 5.22 0.11
N MET A 29 5.43 4.38 0.46
CA MET A 29 4.42 3.87 -0.48
C MET A 29 3.63 5.01 -1.13
N GLU A 30 3.19 6.00 -0.33
CA GLU A 30 2.49 7.18 -0.84
C GLU A 30 3.39 8.03 -1.75
N ALA A 31 4.65 8.24 -1.36
CA ALA A 31 5.60 9.00 -2.17
C ALA A 31 5.84 8.35 -3.53
N HIS A 32 6.02 7.02 -3.59
CA HIS A 32 6.15 6.30 -4.86
C HIS A 32 4.88 6.37 -5.69
N ALA A 33 3.72 6.15 -5.08
CA ALA A 33 2.43 6.21 -5.77
C ALA A 33 2.21 7.58 -6.44
N LYS A 34 2.49 8.67 -5.72
CA LYS A 34 2.41 10.03 -6.22
C LYS A 34 3.40 10.28 -7.36
N GLN A 35 4.66 9.88 -7.22
CA GLN A 35 5.66 10.06 -8.27
C GLN A 35 5.28 9.32 -9.56
N PHE A 36 4.80 8.09 -9.47
CA PHE A 36 4.35 7.34 -10.65
C PHE A 36 3.11 7.96 -11.30
N ALA A 37 2.13 8.41 -10.50
CA ALA A 37 0.95 9.10 -11.00
C ALA A 37 1.32 10.43 -11.68
N GLN A 38 2.23 11.21 -11.10
CA GLN A 38 2.76 12.46 -11.67
C GLN A 38 3.53 12.22 -12.97
N ALA A 39 4.22 11.09 -13.10
CA ALA A 39 4.85 10.65 -14.35
C ALA A 39 3.84 10.15 -15.41
N GLY A 40 2.53 10.22 -15.13
CA GLY A 40 1.45 9.87 -16.06
C GLY A 40 1.09 8.38 -16.08
N HIS A 41 1.57 7.58 -15.12
CA HIS A 41 1.23 6.16 -14.99
C HIS A 41 -0.10 5.97 -14.25
N GLN A 42 -0.80 4.87 -14.53
CA GLN A 42 -1.94 4.44 -13.72
C GLN A 42 -1.43 3.67 -12.52
N VAL A 43 -1.82 4.10 -11.33
CA VAL A 43 -1.39 3.48 -10.08
C VAL A 43 -2.59 2.84 -9.38
N LYS A 44 -2.40 1.61 -8.92
CA LYS A 44 -3.31 0.90 -8.04
C LYS A 44 -2.57 0.50 -6.77
N ILE A 45 -3.10 0.85 -5.62
CA ILE A 45 -2.64 0.34 -4.33
C ILE A 45 -3.49 -0.89 -3.99
N ILE A 46 -2.84 -1.96 -3.56
CA ILE A 46 -3.49 -3.17 -3.05
C ILE A 46 -3.09 -3.30 -1.58
N THR A 47 -4.06 -3.23 -0.67
CA THR A 47 -3.78 -3.12 0.77
C THR A 47 -4.91 -3.69 1.64
N GLY A 48 -4.67 -3.95 2.93
CA GLY A 48 -5.73 -4.30 3.88
C GLY A 48 -6.46 -3.07 4.41
N VAL A 49 -5.68 -2.05 4.77
CA VAL A 49 -6.18 -0.79 5.34
C VAL A 49 -5.56 0.39 4.61
N GLY A 50 -6.39 1.33 4.18
CA GLY A 50 -5.91 2.59 3.60
C GLY A 50 -6.90 3.21 2.63
N ARG A 51 -6.63 4.46 2.26
CA ARG A 51 -7.37 5.23 1.25
C ARG A 51 -6.43 6.18 0.51
N SER A 52 -6.82 6.59 -0.69
CA SER A 52 -6.18 7.66 -1.44
C SER A 52 -7.22 8.75 -1.74
N VAL A 53 -6.78 10.00 -1.76
CA VAL A 53 -7.59 11.15 -2.22
C VAL A 53 -7.15 11.64 -3.61
N GLU A 54 -6.09 11.06 -4.16
CA GLU A 54 -5.54 11.42 -5.47
C GLU A 54 -6.30 10.73 -6.60
N ALA A 55 -6.79 11.51 -7.57
CA ALA A 55 -7.65 11.00 -8.66
C ALA A 55 -6.98 9.91 -9.53
N ASN A 56 -5.65 9.94 -9.66
CA ASN A 56 -4.88 9.02 -10.50
C ASN A 56 -4.38 7.78 -9.74
N ILE A 57 -4.78 7.61 -8.48
CA ILE A 57 -4.37 6.51 -7.60
C ILE A 57 -5.64 5.80 -7.11
N SER A 58 -5.87 4.61 -7.64
CA SER A 58 -6.97 3.74 -7.19
C SER A 58 -6.55 2.87 -6.01
N ILE A 59 -7.49 2.52 -5.13
CA ILE A 59 -7.27 1.60 -4.01
C ILE A 59 -8.09 0.33 -4.24
N HIS A 60 -7.48 -0.83 -4.03
CA HIS A 60 -8.14 -2.12 -3.94
C HIS A 60 -7.85 -2.72 -2.57
N ARG A 61 -8.91 -2.95 -1.77
CA ARG A 61 -8.75 -3.50 -0.42
C ARG A 61 -8.96 -5.00 -0.40
N ILE A 62 -8.02 -5.72 0.20
CA ILE A 62 -8.10 -7.16 0.46
C ILE A 62 -8.12 -7.34 1.97
N LYS A 63 -9.22 -7.83 2.53
CA LYS A 63 -9.39 -7.95 3.98
C LYS A 63 -8.25 -8.75 4.63
N ASP A 64 -7.79 -9.82 3.99
CA ASP A 64 -6.77 -10.71 4.58
C ASP A 64 -5.36 -10.07 4.68
N PHE A 65 -5.18 -8.86 4.15
CA PHE A 65 -3.94 -8.10 4.34
C PHE A 65 -3.95 -7.25 5.62
N SER A 66 -5.11 -7.01 6.24
CA SER A 66 -5.15 -6.22 7.46
C SER A 66 -4.76 -7.06 8.67
N THR A 67 -4.14 -6.41 9.64
CA THR A 67 -3.64 -7.04 10.88
C THR A 67 -4.73 -7.16 11.96
N ASP A 68 -5.98 -6.89 11.61
CA ASP A 68 -7.16 -7.00 12.47
C ASP A 68 -7.91 -8.34 12.26
N SER A 69 -7.23 -9.33 11.68
CA SER A 69 -7.74 -10.69 11.59
C SER A 69 -7.59 -11.45 12.91
N GLU A 70 -8.54 -12.35 13.18
CA GLU A 70 -8.50 -13.28 14.32
C GLU A 70 -7.19 -14.09 14.35
N GLU A 71 -6.69 -14.49 13.19
CA GLU A 71 -5.41 -15.19 13.04
C GLU A 71 -4.23 -14.34 13.53
N THR A 72 -4.23 -13.03 13.24
CA THR A 72 -3.17 -12.12 13.72
C THR A 72 -3.26 -11.95 15.24
N GLU A 73 -4.47 -11.88 15.80
CA GLU A 73 -4.67 -11.74 17.25
C GLU A 73 -4.17 -12.97 18.03
N ILE A 74 -4.42 -14.18 17.53
CA ILE A 74 -3.94 -15.43 18.12
C ILE A 74 -2.41 -15.43 18.20
N VAL A 75 -1.74 -15.15 17.08
CA VAL A 75 -0.26 -15.09 17.04
C VAL A 75 0.26 -14.01 17.99
N GLN A 76 -0.37 -12.84 18.02
CA GLN A 76 0.02 -11.76 18.93
C GLN A 76 -0.15 -12.14 20.41
N GLU A 77 -1.15 -12.95 20.76
CA GLU A 77 -1.35 -13.44 22.11
C GLU A 77 -0.27 -14.44 22.53
N GLU A 78 0.08 -15.39 21.66
CA GLU A 78 1.21 -16.30 21.88
C GLU A 78 2.51 -15.51 22.11
N LEU A 79 2.78 -14.51 21.28
CA LEU A 79 3.95 -13.63 21.42
C LEU A 79 3.96 -12.86 22.74
N ARG A 80 2.81 -12.33 23.17
CA ARG A 80 2.67 -11.60 24.45
C ARG A 80 2.91 -12.48 25.67
N ASN A 81 2.52 -13.76 25.59
CA ASN A 81 2.72 -14.73 26.65
C ASN A 81 4.19 -15.23 26.74
N GLY A 82 5.01 -14.86 25.75
CA GLY A 82 6.41 -15.27 25.65
C GLY A 82 6.54 -16.64 24.99
N PHE A 83 7.60 -16.82 24.22
CA PHE A 83 8.01 -18.15 23.78
C PHE A 83 8.65 -18.88 24.96
N LEU A 84 8.13 -20.05 25.33
CA LEU A 84 8.86 -21.01 26.18
C LEU A 84 10.11 -21.51 25.46
#